data_AF-A0A2D6A931-F1
#
_entry.id   AF-A0A2D6A931-F1
#
_cell.length_a   1.000
_cell.length_b   1.000
_cell.length_c   1.000
_cell.angle_alpha   90.00
_cell.angle_beta   90.00
_cell.angle_gamma   90.00
#
_symmetry.space_group_name_H-M   'P 1'
#
loop_
_entity.id
_entity.type
_entity.pdbx_description
1 polymer ?
#
loop_
_entity_poly.entity_id
_entity_poly.type
_entity_poly.pdbx_seq_one_letter_code
_entity_poly.pdbx_strand_id
1 'polypeptide(L)'
;MHGENEVALTTKVYRSWKIRLPAEGWRKVGKAVQVASWDKSFAAKLDGTSLRLDTDADGEVDTTIDKKGGVVLLTHGKERLALRLRSAPDWSYAPASVKVGEIEGKRVRLIDQNNNGRFDDFGADAMVIGRGKAASFLSKVVRVDSKLFEIGVSSNGGQLTYKPYEGPTSQIDFKVLSKGKILAAVLKSTNGDFSFDVSNVKKAITIPTASYRIHSGLLSFGGNKVSVRSGSAKAVALTANASAEIRLGGPARVEFAYETKGGKYHFAPDRIWYFGRAGEEYYNWQPLGKSPLITIDDALKNTRLAEVIFPPNC
;
A
#
# COMPACT_ATOMS: atom_id res chain seq x y z
N MET A 1 35.01 14.20 -0.92
CA MET A 1 34.57 12.86 -0.47
C MET A 1 33.40 13.05 0.48
N HIS A 2 32.16 12.92 0.01
CA HIS A 2 31.02 12.85 0.92
C HIS A 2 30.95 11.40 1.42
N GLY A 3 31.32 11.20 2.68
CA GLY A 3 31.39 9.88 3.31
C GLY A 3 30.00 9.24 3.42
N GLU A 4 29.99 7.91 3.35
CA GLU A 4 28.82 7.10 3.72
C GLU A 4 28.52 7.31 5.21
N ASN A 5 27.25 7.57 5.52
CA ASN A 5 26.79 7.79 6.88
C ASN A 5 26.07 6.54 7.37
N GLU A 6 26.20 6.23 8.65
CA GLU A 6 25.58 5.07 9.28
C GLU A 6 24.60 5.49 10.38
N VAL A 7 23.48 4.79 10.47
CA VAL A 7 22.39 5.06 11.40
C VAL A 7 21.96 3.75 12.06
N ALA A 8 22.10 3.68 13.39
CA ALA A 8 21.51 2.60 14.17
C ALA A 8 19.98 2.71 14.16
N LEU A 9 19.31 1.60 13.89
CA LEU A 9 17.86 1.51 13.85
C LEU A 9 17.32 0.82 15.11
N THR A 10 16.24 1.36 15.65
CA THR A 10 15.59 0.81 16.84
C THR A 10 14.21 0.24 16.51
N THR A 11 13.86 -0.88 17.13
CA THR A 11 12.51 -1.45 17.01
C THR A 11 11.52 -0.57 17.77
N LYS A 12 10.45 -0.14 17.09
CA LYS A 12 9.31 0.52 17.70
C LYS A 12 8.04 -0.28 17.48
N VAL A 13 7.39 -0.62 18.59
CA VAL A 13 6.08 -1.26 18.62
C VAL A 13 4.97 -0.22 18.49
N TYR A 14 4.01 -0.45 17.60
CA TYR A 14 2.81 0.38 17.47
C TYR A 14 1.59 -0.31 18.05
N ARG A 15 1.04 0.22 19.16
CA ARG A 15 -0.24 -0.25 19.74
C ARG A 15 -1.49 0.09 18.90
N SER A 16 -1.34 0.99 17.93
CA SER A 16 -2.36 1.26 16.91
C SER A 16 -1.70 1.49 15.56
N TRP A 17 -2.21 0.83 14.52
CA TRP A 17 -1.65 0.91 13.19
C TRP A 17 -2.35 2.01 12.37
N LYS A 18 -1.62 3.06 12.03
CA LYS A 18 -2.12 4.20 11.22
C LYS A 18 -1.31 4.42 9.95
N ILE A 19 -0.32 3.56 9.68
CA ILE A 19 0.51 3.61 8.48
C ILE A 19 -0.27 2.92 7.34
N ARG A 20 -0.32 3.54 6.17
CA ARG A 20 -0.89 2.97 4.96
C ARG A 20 0.24 2.35 4.17
N LEU A 21 0.20 1.03 4.01
CA LEU A 21 1.22 0.29 3.28
C LEU A 21 0.92 0.30 1.77
N PRO A 22 1.95 0.28 0.91
CA PRO A 22 1.77 0.29 -0.53
C PRO A 22 1.19 -1.03 -1.08
N ALA A 23 1.48 -2.15 -0.41
CA ALA A 23 0.97 -3.49 -0.72
C ALA A 23 0.78 -4.26 0.59
N GLU A 24 -0.39 -4.14 1.19
CA GLU A 24 -0.65 -4.69 2.50
C GLU A 24 -0.75 -6.22 2.48
N GLY A 25 0.28 -6.90 3.01
CA GLY A 25 0.32 -8.35 3.19
C GLY A 25 -0.32 -8.80 4.51
N TRP A 26 -1.09 -9.89 4.45
CA TRP A 26 -1.65 -10.57 5.63
C TRP A 26 -1.37 -12.07 5.52
N ARG A 27 -0.88 -12.68 6.58
CA ARG A 27 -0.66 -14.13 6.68
C ARG A 27 -1.80 -14.78 7.43
N LYS A 28 -2.28 -15.93 6.97
CA LYS A 28 -3.31 -16.69 7.69
C LYS A 28 -2.74 -17.18 9.02
N VAL A 29 -3.53 -17.07 10.09
CA VAL A 29 -3.22 -17.70 11.37
C VAL A 29 -3.54 -19.19 11.24
N GLY A 30 -2.54 -20.05 11.44
CA GLY A 30 -2.71 -21.50 11.50
C GLY A 30 -2.80 -21.99 12.94
N LYS A 31 -2.17 -23.14 13.23
CA LYS A 31 -1.95 -23.63 14.61
C LYS A 31 -0.93 -22.79 15.38
N ALA A 32 -0.18 -21.93 14.69
CA ALA A 32 0.78 -21.03 15.27
C ALA A 32 0.96 -19.80 14.37
N VAL A 33 1.45 -18.73 14.98
CA VAL A 33 1.95 -17.52 14.33
C VAL A 33 3.47 -17.62 14.22
N GLN A 34 3.99 -17.45 13.00
CA GLN A 34 5.43 -17.48 12.75
C GLN A 34 6.00 -16.06 12.80
N VAL A 35 7.06 -15.89 13.59
CA VAL A 35 7.88 -14.67 13.66
C VAL A 35 9.27 -15.00 13.12
N ALA A 36 9.44 -14.79 11.82
CA ALA A 36 10.66 -15.20 11.10
C ALA A 36 11.93 -14.54 11.64
N SER A 37 11.85 -13.29 12.09
CA SER A 37 13.00 -12.58 12.68
C SER A 37 13.55 -13.22 13.98
N TRP A 38 12.75 -14.05 14.63
CA TRP A 38 13.11 -14.74 15.87
C TRP A 38 13.34 -16.24 15.67
N ASP A 39 13.02 -16.78 14.49
CA ASP A 39 12.90 -18.22 14.28
C ASP A 39 12.03 -18.89 15.37
N LYS A 40 10.88 -18.27 15.65
CA LYS A 40 9.94 -18.71 16.69
C LYS A 40 8.50 -18.81 16.18
N SER A 41 7.81 -19.79 16.76
CA SER A 41 6.38 -20.03 16.61
C SER A 41 5.66 -19.70 17.91
N PHE A 42 4.51 -19.04 17.80
CA PHE A 42 3.63 -18.72 18.93
C PHE A 42 2.34 -19.50 18.75
N ALA A 43 2.02 -20.40 19.68
CA ALA A 43 0.85 -21.28 19.57
C ALA A 43 -0.45 -20.48 19.41
N ALA A 44 -1.35 -20.93 18.54
CA ALA A 44 -2.60 -20.26 18.26
C ALA A 44 -3.77 -21.26 18.20
N LYS A 45 -4.87 -20.93 18.85
CA LYS A 45 -6.08 -21.77 18.91
C LYS A 45 -7.34 -20.95 18.75
N LEU A 46 -8.29 -21.45 17.97
CA LEU A 46 -9.63 -20.87 17.90
C LEU A 46 -10.44 -21.29 19.12
N ASP A 47 -11.13 -20.33 19.70
CA ASP A 47 -12.08 -20.52 20.81
C ASP A 47 -13.39 -19.80 20.45
N GLY A 48 -14.32 -20.54 19.85
CA GLY A 48 -15.50 -19.98 19.19
C GLY A 48 -15.11 -19.00 18.09
N THR A 49 -15.50 -17.73 18.24
CA THR A 49 -15.15 -16.63 17.31
C THR A 49 -13.86 -15.89 17.67
N SER A 50 -13.27 -16.21 18.81
CA SER A 50 -12.07 -15.56 19.35
C SER A 50 -10.81 -16.37 18.99
N LEU A 51 -9.66 -15.69 19.01
CA LEU A 51 -8.35 -16.31 18.87
C LEU A 51 -7.64 -16.31 20.22
N ARG A 52 -7.19 -17.47 20.67
CA ARG A 52 -6.23 -17.59 21.78
C ARG A 52 -4.82 -17.71 21.21
N LEU A 53 -3.90 -16.90 21.71
CA LEU A 53 -2.54 -16.79 21.22
C LEU A 53 -1.59 -16.84 22.43
N ASP A 54 -0.54 -17.64 22.29
CA ASP A 54 0.67 -17.61 23.10
C ASP A 54 1.44 -16.33 22.77
N THR A 55 1.81 -15.52 23.77
CA THR A 55 2.49 -14.24 23.52
C THR A 55 3.95 -14.20 23.95
N ASP A 56 4.48 -15.25 24.58
CA ASP A 56 5.87 -15.30 25.06
C ASP A 56 6.68 -16.50 24.56
N ALA A 57 6.07 -17.33 23.71
CA ALA A 57 6.60 -18.55 23.12
C ALA A 57 6.91 -19.66 24.14
N ASP A 58 6.18 -19.73 25.25
CA ASP A 58 6.24 -20.83 26.22
C ASP A 58 5.43 -22.07 25.79
N GLY A 59 4.60 -21.95 24.75
CA GLY A 59 3.76 -23.00 24.20
C GLY A 59 2.33 -23.04 24.77
N GLU A 60 2.01 -22.20 25.76
CA GLU A 60 0.68 -22.07 26.34
C GLU A 60 -0.03 -20.81 25.82
N VAL A 61 -1.31 -20.94 25.47
CA VAL A 61 -2.09 -19.80 24.96
C VAL A 61 -2.57 -18.90 26.11
N ASP A 62 -1.99 -17.71 26.23
CA ASP A 62 -2.18 -16.79 27.37
C ASP A 62 -3.11 -15.60 27.08
N THR A 63 -3.35 -15.28 25.80
CA THR A 63 -4.04 -14.05 25.38
C THR A 63 -5.24 -14.35 24.50
N THR A 64 -6.40 -13.77 24.83
CA THR A 64 -7.63 -13.88 24.02
C THR A 64 -7.86 -12.61 23.21
N ILE A 65 -8.01 -12.76 21.89
CA ILE A 65 -8.33 -11.69 20.95
C ILE A 65 -9.76 -11.88 20.43
N ASP A 66 -10.60 -10.87 20.62
CA ASP A 66 -11.99 -10.90 20.19
C ASP A 66 -12.14 -10.81 18.66
N LYS A 67 -13.35 -11.06 18.15
CA LYS A 67 -13.63 -11.02 16.70
C LYS A 67 -13.33 -9.69 16.00
N LYS A 68 -13.08 -8.59 16.70
CA LYS A 68 -12.69 -7.30 16.07
C LYS A 68 -11.22 -7.30 15.66
N GLY A 69 -10.44 -8.26 16.16
CA GLY A 69 -8.99 -8.27 15.99
C GLY A 69 -8.33 -7.19 16.85
N GLY A 70 -7.13 -6.77 16.49
CA GLY A 70 -6.40 -5.77 17.27
C GLY A 70 -4.91 -5.82 17.05
N VAL A 71 -4.17 -5.24 18.00
CA VAL A 71 -2.71 -5.36 18.05
C VAL A 71 -2.35 -6.18 19.29
N VAL A 72 -1.52 -7.20 19.11
CA VAL A 72 -0.93 -8.00 20.19
C VAL A 72 0.56 -7.74 20.26
N LEU A 73 1.11 -7.79 21.47
CA LEU A 73 2.55 -7.73 21.73
C LEU A 73 3.05 -9.14 21.96
N LEU A 74 4.05 -9.55 21.19
CA LEU A 74 4.82 -10.76 21.42
C LEU A 74 6.14 -10.41 22.12
N THR A 75 6.56 -11.30 23.00
CA THR A 75 7.81 -11.22 23.75
C THR A 75 8.66 -12.46 23.51
N HIS A 76 9.97 -12.28 23.36
CA HIS A 76 10.91 -13.39 23.40
C HIS A 76 12.20 -12.91 24.05
N GLY A 77 12.49 -13.41 25.26
CA GLY A 77 13.55 -12.87 26.10
C GLY A 77 13.36 -11.37 26.38
N LYS A 78 14.32 -10.53 25.96
CA LYS A 78 14.23 -9.06 26.10
C LYS A 78 13.59 -8.38 24.89
N GLU A 79 13.34 -9.11 23.81
CA GLU A 79 12.83 -8.56 22.57
C GLU A 79 11.31 -8.47 22.56
N ARG A 80 10.80 -7.48 21.81
CA ARG A 80 9.37 -7.18 21.71
C ARG A 80 9.00 -6.89 20.28
N LEU A 81 7.96 -7.56 19.79
CA LEU A 81 7.40 -7.34 18.46
C LEU A 81 5.88 -7.24 18.55
N ALA A 82 5.25 -6.37 17.77
CA ALA A 82 3.80 -6.32 17.70
C ALA A 82 3.29 -6.87 16.38
N LEU A 83 2.16 -7.56 16.47
CA LEU A 83 1.38 -8.02 15.34
C LEU A 83 0.02 -7.37 15.37
N ARG A 84 -0.50 -7.06 14.19
CA ARG A 84 -1.90 -6.68 13.98
C ARG A 84 -2.65 -7.91 13.47
N LEU A 85 -3.84 -8.12 14.01
CA LEU A 85 -4.71 -9.26 13.78
C LEU A 85 -6.06 -8.79 13.26
N ARG A 86 -6.66 -9.56 12.35
CA ARG A 86 -8.04 -9.39 11.88
C ARG A 86 -8.70 -10.75 11.72
N SER A 87 -10.02 -10.81 11.85
CA SER A 87 -10.81 -12.05 11.84
C SER A 87 -11.48 -12.37 10.50
N ALA A 88 -11.62 -11.39 9.59
CA ALA A 88 -12.36 -11.55 8.34
C ALA A 88 -11.44 -11.49 7.10
N PRO A 89 -11.62 -12.39 6.10
CA PRO A 89 -12.53 -13.54 6.09
C PRO A 89 -12.09 -14.71 6.98
N ASP A 90 -10.80 -14.78 7.29
CA ASP A 90 -10.19 -15.70 8.25
C ASP A 90 -9.28 -14.91 9.19
N TRP A 91 -8.97 -15.49 10.36
CA TRP A 91 -7.92 -14.98 11.22
C TRP A 91 -6.60 -14.85 10.45
N SER A 92 -6.09 -13.63 10.41
CA SER A 92 -4.85 -13.31 9.73
C SER A 92 -4.09 -12.25 10.51
N TYR A 93 -2.77 -12.26 10.34
CA TYR A 93 -1.85 -11.38 11.04
C TYR A 93 -0.91 -10.67 10.07
N ALA A 94 -0.42 -9.51 10.48
CA ALA A 94 0.62 -8.77 9.80
C ALA A 94 1.49 -8.04 10.84
N PRO A 95 2.68 -7.54 10.46
CA PRO A 95 3.54 -6.78 11.36
C PRO A 95 2.90 -5.48 11.82
N ALA A 96 3.15 -5.14 13.08
CA ALA A 96 2.85 -3.86 13.72
C ALA A 96 4.08 -3.26 14.44
N SER A 97 5.25 -3.87 14.30
CA SER A 97 6.56 -3.28 14.63
C SER A 97 7.19 -2.65 13.40
N VAL A 98 8.00 -1.62 13.63
CA VAL A 98 8.79 -0.95 12.59
C VAL A 98 10.20 -0.70 13.11
N LYS A 99 11.19 -0.63 12.22
CA LYS A 99 12.53 -0.14 12.54
C LYS A 99 12.57 1.38 12.32
N VAL A 100 13.18 2.11 13.24
CA VAL A 100 13.18 3.59 13.25
C VAL A 100 14.59 4.12 13.34
N GLY A 101 14.90 5.07 12.46
CA GLY A 101 16.11 5.89 12.50
C GLY A 101 15.84 7.26 11.87
N GLU A 102 16.90 7.97 11.50
CA GLU A 102 16.81 9.29 10.87
C GLU A 102 17.84 9.44 9.75
N ILE A 103 17.45 10.13 8.66
CA ILE A 103 18.35 10.59 7.59
C ILE A 103 18.18 12.10 7.51
N GLU A 104 19.27 12.87 7.64
CA GLU A 104 19.25 14.35 7.63
C GLU A 104 18.18 14.94 8.59
N GLY A 105 18.06 14.38 9.80
CA GLY A 105 17.07 14.80 10.80
C GLY A 105 15.60 14.48 10.44
N LYS A 106 15.36 13.73 9.36
CA LYS A 106 14.02 13.21 9.03
C LYS A 106 13.91 11.77 9.44
N ARG A 107 12.90 11.51 10.26
CA ARG A 107 12.55 10.17 10.70
C ARG A 107 12.29 9.23 9.52
N VAL A 108 12.97 8.09 9.54
CA VAL A 108 12.73 6.95 8.64
C VAL A 108 12.08 5.83 9.44
N ARG A 109 11.10 5.17 8.84
CA ARG A 109 10.45 3.97 9.39
C ARG A 109 10.48 2.87 8.35
N LEU A 110 11.10 1.75 8.66
CA LEU A 110 11.13 0.55 7.81
C LEU A 110 10.14 -0.48 8.36
N ILE A 111 9.42 -1.12 7.45
CA ILE A 111 8.40 -2.11 7.75
C ILE A 111 8.65 -3.33 6.87
N ASP A 112 8.94 -4.45 7.50
CA ASP A 112 8.89 -5.77 6.88
C ASP A 112 7.41 -6.07 6.55
N GLN A 113 6.94 -5.65 5.37
CA GLN A 113 5.51 -5.78 5.04
C GLN A 113 5.17 -7.16 4.47
N ASN A 114 6.18 -7.92 4.00
CA ASN A 114 6.02 -9.29 3.52
C ASN A 114 6.15 -10.32 4.67
N ASN A 115 6.59 -9.86 5.85
CA ASN A 115 6.75 -10.56 7.11
C ASN A 115 7.74 -11.73 7.05
N ASN A 116 8.84 -11.60 6.30
CA ASN A 116 9.86 -12.64 6.15
C ASN A 116 11.02 -12.51 7.15
N GLY A 117 10.99 -11.52 8.04
CA GLY A 117 12.01 -11.27 9.05
C GLY A 117 13.21 -10.46 8.55
N ARG A 118 13.21 -10.06 7.27
CA ARG A 118 14.21 -9.19 6.66
C ARG A 118 13.67 -7.78 6.49
N PHE A 119 14.58 -6.82 6.41
CA PHE A 119 14.29 -5.39 6.22
C PHE A 119 15.05 -4.78 5.04
N ASP A 120 15.74 -5.61 4.25
CA ASP A 120 16.55 -5.24 3.09
C ASP A 120 15.93 -5.67 1.76
N ASP A 121 14.65 -6.05 1.75
CA ASP A 121 13.97 -6.45 0.53
C ASP A 121 13.50 -5.22 -0.27
N PHE A 122 14.42 -4.62 -1.03
CA PHE A 122 14.12 -3.49 -1.92
C PHE A 122 13.00 -3.83 -2.90
N GLY A 123 12.03 -2.93 -3.02
CA GLY A 123 10.85 -3.11 -3.84
C GLY A 123 9.78 -4.04 -3.24
N ALA A 124 10.03 -4.67 -2.09
CA ALA A 124 9.06 -5.54 -1.42
C ALA A 124 8.74 -5.08 0.01
N ASP A 125 9.70 -4.61 0.79
CA ASP A 125 9.46 -3.97 2.09
C ASP A 125 8.84 -2.60 1.93
N ALA A 126 8.41 -1.98 3.03
CA ALA A 126 7.83 -0.66 3.04
C ALA A 126 8.64 0.34 3.86
N MET A 127 8.57 1.60 3.46
CA MET A 127 9.28 2.68 4.11
C MET A 127 8.43 3.95 4.20
N VAL A 128 8.56 4.68 5.31
CA VAL A 128 8.01 6.02 5.46
C VAL A 128 9.13 7.01 5.79
N ILE A 129 9.21 8.09 5.02
CA ILE A 129 10.09 9.23 5.30
C ILE A 129 9.28 10.36 5.95
N GLY A 130 9.83 10.94 7.02
CA GLY A 130 9.24 12.04 7.77
C GLY A 130 8.04 11.63 8.64
N ARG A 131 7.08 12.55 8.80
CA ARG A 131 5.91 12.40 9.69
C ARG A 131 4.66 11.84 9.01
N GLY A 132 4.74 11.55 7.72
CA GLY A 132 3.62 11.06 6.92
C GLY A 132 3.04 9.73 7.41
N LYS A 133 1.85 9.38 6.93
CA LYS A 133 1.22 8.08 7.20
C LYS A 133 1.24 7.15 6.00
N ALA A 134 1.52 7.63 4.79
CA ALA A 134 1.66 6.80 3.61
C ALA A 134 3.09 6.26 3.53
N ALA A 135 3.22 4.96 3.30
CA ALA A 135 4.49 4.32 3.00
C ALA A 135 4.62 4.11 1.48
N SER A 136 5.84 4.22 0.98
CA SER A 136 6.25 3.67 -0.32
C SER A 136 6.85 2.28 -0.10
N PHE A 137 7.22 1.58 -1.17
CA PHE A 137 8.11 0.44 -1.01
C PHE A 137 9.49 0.93 -0.52
N LEU A 138 10.24 0.06 0.14
CA LEU A 138 11.65 0.25 0.40
C LEU A 138 12.35 0.44 -0.95
N SER A 139 13.06 1.55 -1.07
CA SER A 139 13.64 2.05 -2.32
C SER A 139 15.14 2.16 -2.14
N LYS A 140 15.93 1.80 -3.16
CA LYS A 140 17.39 1.96 -3.14
C LYS A 140 17.81 3.43 -3.02
N VAL A 141 16.92 4.33 -3.45
CA VAL A 141 17.10 5.78 -3.33
C VAL A 141 15.91 6.40 -2.62
N VAL A 142 16.17 7.27 -1.65
CA VAL A 142 15.15 7.97 -0.88
C VAL A 142 15.23 9.47 -1.13
N ARG A 143 14.07 10.13 -1.12
CA ARG A 143 13.98 11.58 -1.17
C ARG A 143 13.75 12.13 0.23
N VAL A 144 14.70 12.93 0.71
CA VAL A 144 14.60 13.65 1.99
C VAL A 144 14.61 15.14 1.68
N ASP A 145 13.47 15.79 1.91
CA ASP A 145 13.18 17.13 1.41
C ASP A 145 13.47 17.25 -0.10
N SER A 146 14.43 18.06 -0.56
CA SER A 146 14.79 18.20 -1.98
C SER A 146 15.98 17.35 -2.42
N LYS A 147 16.61 16.60 -1.51
CA LYS A 147 17.82 15.81 -1.78
C LYS A 147 17.48 14.34 -1.99
N LEU A 148 18.30 13.66 -2.79
CA LEU A 148 18.24 12.21 -2.99
C LEU A 148 19.44 11.55 -2.32
N PHE A 149 19.18 10.42 -1.66
CA PHE A 149 20.20 9.60 -1.00
C PHE A 149 20.07 8.16 -1.45
N GLU A 150 21.18 7.53 -1.83
CA GLU A 150 21.27 6.08 -1.93
C GLU A 150 21.31 5.50 -0.51
N ILE A 151 20.60 4.40 -0.27
CA ILE A 151 20.53 3.77 1.04
C ILE A 151 20.87 2.27 1.00
N GLY A 152 21.47 1.79 2.07
CA GLY A 152 21.60 0.37 2.41
C GLY A 152 20.88 0.08 3.72
N VAL A 153 20.38 -1.16 3.90
CA VAL A 153 19.78 -1.61 5.15
C VAL A 153 20.34 -2.99 5.48
N SER A 154 20.70 -3.23 6.74
CA SER A 154 21.09 -4.57 7.17
C SER A 154 19.88 -5.51 7.15
N SER A 155 20.08 -6.80 6.87
CA SER A 155 18.99 -7.78 6.77
C SER A 155 18.06 -7.79 8.00
N ASN A 156 18.61 -7.68 9.20
CA ASN A 156 17.84 -7.62 10.45
C ASN A 156 17.20 -6.24 10.75
N GLY A 157 17.42 -5.24 9.89
CA GLY A 157 16.95 -3.87 10.04
C GLY A 157 17.52 -3.15 11.26
N GLY A 158 18.70 -3.55 11.74
CA GLY A 158 19.42 -2.92 12.85
C GLY A 158 20.26 -1.71 12.45
N GLN A 159 20.60 -1.59 11.16
CA GLN A 159 21.47 -0.54 10.63
C GLN A 159 20.94 -0.05 9.27
N LEU A 160 21.08 1.24 9.02
CA LEU A 160 20.87 1.88 7.72
C LEU A 160 22.13 2.68 7.36
N THR A 161 22.59 2.56 6.13
CA THR A 161 23.62 3.45 5.57
C THR A 161 23.01 4.37 4.53
N TYR A 162 23.58 5.56 4.36
CA TYR A 162 23.17 6.48 3.31
C TYR A 162 24.29 7.41 2.83
N LYS A 163 24.24 7.75 1.55
CA LYS A 163 25.12 8.73 0.89
C LYS A 163 24.35 9.52 -0.17
N PRO A 164 24.80 10.73 -0.56
CA PRO A 164 24.17 11.47 -1.65
C PRO A 164 24.06 10.61 -2.92
N TYR A 165 22.91 10.67 -3.59
CA TYR A 165 22.72 9.98 -4.86
C TYR A 165 23.36 10.80 -6.00
N GLU A 166 24.32 10.20 -6.69
CA GLU A 166 25.07 10.82 -7.80
C GLU A 166 24.61 10.34 -9.19
N GLY A 167 23.63 9.44 -9.24
CA GLY A 167 23.13 8.90 -10.49
C GLY A 167 22.22 9.89 -11.25
N PRO A 168 21.81 9.53 -12.48
CA PRO A 168 20.94 10.35 -13.30
C PRO A 168 19.58 10.57 -12.64
N THR A 169 19.08 11.80 -12.77
CA THR A 169 17.79 12.23 -12.21
C THR A 169 16.86 12.83 -13.28
N SER A 170 15.60 12.93 -12.93
CA SER A 170 14.52 13.51 -13.73
C SER A 170 13.53 14.21 -12.80
N GLN A 171 12.66 15.05 -13.38
CA GLN A 171 11.57 15.71 -12.66
C GLN A 171 10.25 15.02 -12.97
N ILE A 172 9.43 14.81 -11.94
CA ILE A 172 8.06 14.34 -12.13
C ILE A 172 7.07 15.24 -11.39
N ASP A 173 6.06 15.71 -12.11
CA ASP A 173 4.90 16.40 -11.54
C ASP A 173 3.73 15.42 -11.43
N PHE A 174 3.18 15.27 -10.22
CA PHE A 174 2.08 14.34 -9.95
C PHE A 174 0.82 15.12 -9.61
N LYS A 175 -0.22 14.95 -10.43
CA LYS A 175 -1.50 15.66 -10.28
C LYS A 175 -2.65 14.68 -10.22
N VAL A 176 -3.62 15.02 -9.36
CA VAL A 176 -4.92 14.36 -9.33
C VAL A 176 -5.97 15.39 -9.74
N LEU A 177 -6.54 15.20 -10.93
CA LEU A 177 -7.59 16.03 -11.51
C LEU A 177 -8.95 15.63 -10.91
N SER A 178 -9.08 15.86 -9.60
CA SER A 178 -10.33 15.64 -8.86
C SER A 178 -10.41 16.65 -7.71
N LYS A 179 -11.61 16.83 -7.15
CA LYS A 179 -11.76 17.57 -5.87
C LYS A 179 -11.37 16.72 -4.65
N GLY A 180 -10.93 15.48 -4.85
CA GLY A 180 -10.53 14.57 -3.78
C GLY A 180 -9.17 14.92 -3.20
N LYS A 181 -9.02 14.72 -1.89
CA LYS A 181 -7.74 14.85 -1.18
C LYS A 181 -6.92 13.58 -1.34
N ILE A 182 -5.65 13.71 -1.72
CA ILE A 182 -4.71 12.60 -1.79
C ILE A 182 -4.30 12.21 -0.37
N LEU A 183 -4.55 10.97 0.03
CA LEU A 183 -4.19 10.41 1.32
C LEU A 183 -2.92 9.53 1.25
N ALA A 184 -2.69 8.90 0.10
CA ALA A 184 -1.50 8.13 -0.24
C ALA A 184 -1.41 8.06 -1.78
N ALA A 185 -0.21 8.07 -2.35
CA ALA A 185 0.02 7.82 -3.76
C ALA A 185 1.45 7.33 -3.93
N VAL A 186 1.62 6.12 -4.46
CA VAL A 186 2.92 5.45 -4.54
C VAL A 186 3.30 5.25 -5.99
N LEU A 187 4.36 5.92 -6.42
CA LEU A 187 5.03 5.61 -7.67
C LEU A 187 6.04 4.47 -7.42
N LYS A 188 6.12 3.53 -8.35
CA LYS A 188 7.10 2.45 -8.33
C LYS A 188 7.74 2.29 -9.70
N SER A 189 9.06 2.17 -9.74
CA SER A 189 9.76 1.84 -10.97
C SER A 189 9.40 0.42 -11.42
N THR A 190 9.42 0.19 -12.72
CA THR A 190 9.07 -1.11 -13.32
C THR A 190 10.04 -2.23 -12.92
N ASN A 191 11.31 -1.91 -12.68
CA ASN A 191 12.30 -2.84 -12.13
C ASN A 191 12.21 -3.04 -10.61
N GLY A 192 11.36 -2.28 -9.91
CA GLY A 192 11.15 -2.39 -8.47
C GLY A 192 12.17 -1.68 -7.58
N ASP A 193 13.28 -1.18 -8.13
CA ASP A 193 14.37 -0.55 -7.37
C ASP A 193 13.97 0.75 -6.66
N PHE A 194 13.02 1.50 -7.24
CA PHE A 194 12.65 2.82 -6.78
C PHE A 194 11.17 2.92 -6.44
N SER A 195 10.86 3.54 -5.30
CA SER A 195 9.49 3.83 -4.92
C SER A 195 9.38 5.11 -4.10
N PHE A 196 8.37 5.92 -4.40
CA PHE A 196 8.16 7.22 -3.78
C PHE A 196 6.69 7.43 -3.40
N ASP A 197 6.45 7.88 -2.16
CA ASP A 197 5.17 8.49 -1.79
C ASP A 197 5.11 9.92 -2.33
N VAL A 198 4.15 10.17 -3.21
CA VAL A 198 3.90 11.46 -3.84
C VAL A 198 2.61 12.11 -3.33
N SER A 199 2.05 11.63 -2.21
CA SER A 199 0.78 12.17 -1.69
C SER A 199 0.85 13.61 -1.16
N ASN A 200 2.03 14.07 -0.74
CA ASN A 200 2.22 15.39 -0.12
C ASN A 200 3.06 16.35 -0.97
N VAL A 201 3.34 16.00 -2.23
CA VAL A 201 4.10 16.89 -3.13
C VAL A 201 3.16 17.92 -3.76
N LYS A 202 3.58 19.20 -3.75
CA LYS A 202 2.80 20.32 -4.32
C LYS A 202 3.33 20.79 -5.67
N LYS A 203 4.53 20.35 -6.02
CA LYS A 203 5.29 20.74 -7.21
C LYS A 203 6.01 19.50 -7.72
N ALA A 204 6.57 19.61 -8.92
CA ALA A 204 7.48 18.61 -9.46
C ALA A 204 8.59 18.26 -8.44
N ILE A 205 8.96 16.98 -8.41
CA ILE A 205 10.02 16.47 -7.56
C ILE A 205 11.12 15.80 -8.38
N THR A 206 12.35 15.94 -7.91
CA THR A 206 13.50 15.19 -8.42
C THR A 206 13.43 13.73 -7.96
N ILE A 207 13.55 12.79 -8.90
CA ILE A 207 13.66 11.35 -8.66
C ILE A 207 14.67 10.71 -9.62
N PRO A 208 15.23 9.52 -9.33
CA PRO A 208 16.11 8.78 -10.24
C PRO A 208 15.43 8.52 -11.58
N THR A 209 16.22 8.47 -12.67
CA THR A 209 15.71 8.05 -13.98
C THR A 209 15.31 6.58 -13.96
N ALA A 210 14.06 6.29 -14.33
CA ALA A 210 13.54 4.95 -14.56
C ALA A 210 12.17 5.04 -15.27
N SER A 211 11.59 3.90 -15.61
CA SER A 211 10.18 3.83 -16.02
C SER A 211 9.29 3.63 -14.80
N TYR A 212 8.41 4.58 -14.51
CA TYR A 212 7.56 4.59 -13.32
C TYR A 212 6.09 4.39 -13.66
N ARG A 213 5.35 3.76 -12.75
CA ARG A 213 3.88 3.70 -12.76
C ARG A 213 3.33 4.03 -11.39
N ILE A 214 2.10 4.55 -11.36
CA ILE A 214 1.31 4.51 -10.14
C ILE A 214 1.12 3.04 -9.76
N HIS A 215 1.46 2.68 -8.53
CA HIS A 215 1.27 1.33 -8.01
C HIS A 215 -0.02 1.27 -7.18
N SER A 216 -0.12 2.16 -6.19
CA SER A 216 -1.26 2.24 -5.30
C SER A 216 -1.52 3.68 -4.87
N GLY A 217 -2.77 3.97 -4.52
CA GLY A 217 -3.17 5.27 -4.02
C GLY A 217 -4.44 5.18 -3.19
N LEU A 218 -4.69 6.23 -2.41
CA LEU A 218 -5.90 6.40 -1.64
C LEU A 218 -6.31 7.87 -1.73
N LEU A 219 -7.51 8.11 -2.25
CA LEU A 219 -8.13 9.43 -2.31
C LEU A 219 -9.25 9.51 -1.30
N SER A 220 -9.52 10.72 -0.78
CA SER A 220 -10.70 11.01 0.02
C SER A 220 -11.58 12.00 -0.72
N PHE A 221 -12.85 11.66 -0.91
CA PHE A 221 -13.82 12.49 -1.62
C PHE A 221 -15.16 12.43 -0.91
N GLY A 222 -15.67 13.58 -0.44
CA GLY A 222 -16.99 13.67 0.21
C GLY A 222 -17.19 12.74 1.40
N GLY A 223 -16.15 12.48 2.20
CA GLY A 223 -16.20 11.53 3.32
C GLY A 223 -15.88 10.08 2.92
N ASN A 224 -16.01 9.73 1.63
CA ASN A 224 -15.62 8.43 1.11
C ASN A 224 -14.12 8.33 0.87
N LYS A 225 -13.64 7.09 0.84
CA LYS A 225 -12.28 6.74 0.44
C LYS A 225 -12.35 5.97 -0.86
N VAL A 226 -11.44 6.28 -1.78
CA VAL A 226 -11.33 5.61 -3.07
C VAL A 226 -9.92 5.06 -3.20
N SER A 227 -9.81 3.75 -3.39
CA SER A 227 -8.52 3.11 -3.62
C SER A 227 -8.16 3.23 -5.10
N VAL A 228 -6.88 3.40 -5.37
CA VAL A 228 -6.33 3.52 -6.73
C VAL A 228 -5.28 2.44 -6.93
N ARG A 229 -5.31 1.76 -8.07
CA ARG A 229 -4.26 0.84 -8.52
C ARG A 229 -3.91 1.11 -9.99
N SER A 230 -2.82 0.51 -10.47
CA SER A 230 -2.31 0.76 -11.83
C SER A 230 -3.36 0.58 -12.93
N GLY A 231 -4.26 -0.40 -12.81
CA GLY A 231 -5.21 -0.73 -13.89
C GLY A 231 -4.49 -0.99 -15.21
N SER A 232 -4.89 -0.26 -16.24
CA SER A 232 -4.27 -0.25 -17.58
C SER A 232 -3.21 0.86 -17.76
N ALA A 233 -2.84 1.56 -16.69
CA ALA A 233 -1.88 2.66 -16.76
C ALA A 233 -0.51 2.21 -17.25
N LYS A 234 -0.04 2.88 -18.31
CA LYS A 234 1.29 2.66 -18.86
C LYS A 234 2.36 3.28 -17.97
N ALA A 235 3.54 2.67 -17.96
CA ALA A 235 4.69 3.27 -17.32
C ALA A 235 5.15 4.51 -18.10
N VAL A 236 5.57 5.54 -17.37
CA VAL A 236 6.19 6.75 -17.90
C VAL A 236 7.70 6.59 -17.79
N ALA A 237 8.38 6.55 -18.94
CA ALA A 237 9.83 6.50 -19.00
C ALA A 237 10.41 7.89 -18.70
N LEU A 238 11.27 7.98 -17.69
CA LEU A 238 11.98 9.21 -17.34
C LEU A 238 13.46 9.06 -17.67
N THR A 239 13.91 9.81 -18.67
CA THR A 239 15.33 9.91 -19.06
C THR A 239 16.01 11.04 -18.29
N ALA A 240 17.36 11.07 -18.35
CA ALA A 240 18.14 12.08 -17.62
C ALA A 240 17.72 13.50 -18.00
N ASN A 241 17.54 14.36 -16.99
CA ASN A 241 17.11 15.75 -17.11
C ASN A 241 15.74 15.96 -17.77
N ALA A 242 14.98 14.90 -18.03
CA ALA A 242 13.62 15.01 -18.54
C ALA A 242 12.67 15.47 -17.43
N SER A 243 11.57 16.09 -17.86
CA SER A 243 10.41 16.38 -17.01
C SER A 243 9.20 15.65 -17.57
N ALA A 244 8.44 15.00 -16.71
CA ALA A 244 7.18 14.40 -17.09
C ALA A 244 6.08 14.71 -16.08
N GLU A 245 4.85 14.48 -16.48
CA GLU A 245 3.68 14.69 -15.65
C GLU A 245 2.80 13.45 -15.66
N ILE A 246 2.37 13.02 -14.47
CA ILE A 246 1.35 11.99 -14.30
C ILE A 246 0.07 12.67 -13.81
N ARG A 247 -0.99 12.57 -14.62
CA ARG A 247 -2.33 13.11 -14.31
C ARG A 247 -3.29 11.96 -14.06
N LEU A 248 -3.60 11.71 -12.79
CA LEU A 248 -4.71 10.83 -12.42
C LEU A 248 -6.03 11.62 -12.42
N GLY A 249 -7.14 10.92 -12.52
CA GLY A 249 -8.49 11.47 -12.38
C GLY A 249 -9.26 11.41 -13.69
N GLY A 250 -10.15 12.40 -13.85
CA GLY A 250 -11.10 12.43 -14.95
C GLY A 250 -10.49 12.72 -16.34
N PRO A 251 -11.23 12.42 -17.42
CA PRO A 251 -12.54 11.76 -17.42
C PRO A 251 -12.42 10.28 -17.02
N ALA A 252 -13.42 9.78 -16.29
CA ALA A 252 -13.49 8.37 -15.94
C ALA A 252 -14.14 7.58 -17.08
N ARG A 253 -13.60 6.41 -17.38
CA ARG A 253 -14.19 5.38 -18.24
C ARG A 253 -14.72 4.26 -17.36
N VAL A 254 -15.92 3.77 -17.64
CA VAL A 254 -16.48 2.60 -16.99
C VAL A 254 -16.40 1.42 -17.96
N GLU A 255 -15.88 0.30 -17.49
CA GLU A 255 -15.92 -0.98 -18.19
C GLU A 255 -16.73 -1.96 -17.37
N PHE A 256 -17.48 -2.84 -18.02
CA PHE A 256 -18.27 -3.86 -17.34
C PHE A 256 -18.38 -5.13 -18.17
N ALA A 257 -18.56 -6.26 -17.51
CA ALA A 257 -18.90 -7.53 -18.14
C ALA A 257 -20.30 -7.98 -17.73
N TYR A 258 -21.00 -8.66 -18.65
CA TYR A 258 -22.32 -9.22 -18.42
C TYR A 258 -22.37 -10.68 -18.88
N GLU A 259 -23.34 -11.42 -18.37
CA GLU A 259 -23.65 -12.78 -18.80
C GLU A 259 -25.09 -12.86 -19.31
N THR A 260 -25.36 -13.77 -20.24
CA THR A 260 -26.72 -14.06 -20.69
C THR A 260 -27.16 -15.40 -20.09
N LYS A 261 -28.22 -15.39 -19.28
CA LYS A 261 -28.79 -16.61 -18.69
C LYS A 261 -30.31 -16.58 -18.82
N GLY A 262 -30.88 -17.62 -19.43
CA GLY A 262 -32.33 -17.70 -19.66
C GLY A 262 -32.91 -16.53 -20.44
N GLY A 263 -32.17 -15.99 -21.43
CA GLY A 263 -32.59 -14.83 -22.23
C GLY A 263 -32.54 -13.48 -21.51
N LYS A 264 -31.97 -13.41 -20.30
CA LYS A 264 -31.79 -12.17 -19.53
C LYS A 264 -30.31 -11.80 -19.44
N TYR A 265 -30.03 -10.50 -19.42
CA TYR A 265 -28.71 -9.96 -19.13
C TYR A 265 -28.49 -9.89 -17.61
N HIS A 266 -27.39 -10.47 -17.14
CA HIS A 266 -26.96 -10.46 -15.75
C HIS A 266 -25.69 -9.65 -15.59
N PHE A 267 -25.71 -8.72 -14.65
CA PHE A 267 -24.59 -7.87 -14.28
C PHE A 267 -24.17 -8.19 -12.84
N ALA A 268 -22.86 -8.24 -12.61
CA ALA A 268 -22.31 -8.50 -11.28
C ALA A 268 -21.52 -7.26 -10.82
N PRO A 269 -21.74 -6.73 -9.60
CA PRO A 269 -21.05 -5.52 -9.12
C PRO A 269 -19.52 -5.63 -9.10
N ASP A 270 -18.99 -6.85 -8.95
CA ASP A 270 -17.56 -7.17 -8.98
C ASP A 270 -16.98 -7.22 -10.41
N ARG A 271 -17.82 -7.07 -11.44
CA ARG A 271 -17.46 -7.01 -12.86
C ARG A 271 -17.70 -5.64 -13.46
N ILE A 272 -17.53 -4.59 -12.65
CA ILE A 272 -17.58 -3.19 -13.07
C ILE A 272 -16.28 -2.52 -12.62
N TRP A 273 -15.57 -1.93 -13.57
CA TRP A 273 -14.28 -1.29 -13.36
C TRP A 273 -14.33 0.17 -13.78
N TYR A 274 -13.71 1.02 -12.97
CA TYR A 274 -13.64 2.45 -13.20
C TYR A 274 -12.20 2.84 -13.47
N PHE A 275 -11.92 3.36 -14.65
CA PHE A 275 -10.58 3.78 -15.06
C PHE A 275 -10.53 5.29 -15.22
N GLY A 276 -9.43 5.91 -14.80
CA GLY A 276 -9.18 7.33 -15.08
C GLY A 276 -8.41 7.53 -16.36
N ARG A 277 -8.06 8.79 -16.62
CA ARG A 277 -7.38 9.21 -17.85
C ARG A 277 -6.03 8.51 -18.06
N ALA A 278 -5.26 8.26 -16.99
CA ALA A 278 -3.96 7.62 -17.13
C ALA A 278 -4.09 6.09 -17.21
N GLY A 279 -5.31 5.53 -17.15
CA GLY A 279 -5.57 4.09 -17.11
C GLY A 279 -5.58 3.50 -15.69
N GLU A 280 -5.40 4.33 -14.66
CA GLU A 280 -5.49 3.93 -13.26
C GLU A 280 -6.90 3.49 -12.90
N GLU A 281 -7.02 2.46 -12.08
CA GLU A 281 -8.31 1.90 -11.68
C GLU A 281 -8.72 2.38 -10.29
N TYR A 282 -9.99 2.78 -10.16
CA TYR A 282 -10.63 3.21 -8.93
C TYR A 282 -11.54 2.11 -8.37
N TYR A 283 -11.32 1.73 -7.12
CA TYR A 283 -12.03 0.63 -6.47
C TYR A 283 -12.24 0.87 -4.98
N ASN A 284 -12.99 -0.03 -4.32
CA ASN A 284 -13.35 0.05 -2.90
C ASN A 284 -14.00 1.39 -2.52
N TRP A 285 -14.94 1.84 -3.32
CA TRP A 285 -15.69 3.07 -3.08
C TRP A 285 -17.14 2.94 -3.54
N GLN A 286 -17.99 3.78 -2.97
CA GLN A 286 -19.35 4.01 -3.46
C GLN A 286 -19.37 5.41 -4.09
N PRO A 287 -19.78 5.56 -5.37
CA PRO A 287 -19.97 6.85 -6.00
C PRO A 287 -20.93 7.73 -5.21
N LEU A 288 -20.48 8.93 -4.87
CA LEU A 288 -21.34 9.97 -4.30
C LEU A 288 -21.99 10.72 -5.45
N GLY A 289 -23.32 10.58 -5.60
CA GLY A 289 -24.10 11.25 -6.63
C GLY A 289 -24.97 10.27 -7.43
N LYS A 290 -25.21 10.58 -8.71
CA LYS A 290 -25.88 9.64 -9.63
C LYS A 290 -24.87 8.54 -9.98
N SER A 291 -25.05 7.35 -9.42
CA SER A 291 -24.44 6.14 -9.95
C SER A 291 -24.62 6.07 -11.46
N PRO A 292 -23.59 5.68 -12.24
CA PRO A 292 -23.72 5.55 -13.69
C PRO A 292 -24.93 4.69 -14.06
N LEU A 293 -25.74 5.23 -14.96
CA LEU A 293 -26.83 4.52 -15.63
C LEU A 293 -26.24 3.73 -16.79
N ILE A 294 -26.38 2.42 -16.75
CA ILE A 294 -26.05 1.53 -17.86
C ILE A 294 -27.36 1.21 -18.59
N THR A 295 -27.47 1.63 -19.85
CA THR A 295 -28.57 1.25 -20.74
C THR A 295 -28.08 0.22 -21.75
N ILE A 296 -28.86 -0.82 -21.99
CA ILE A 296 -28.69 -1.72 -23.14
C ILE A 296 -29.83 -1.42 -24.09
N ASP A 297 -29.51 -1.04 -25.32
CA ASP A 297 -30.48 -0.75 -26.36
C ASP A 297 -30.28 -1.75 -27.54
N ASP A 298 -31.37 -2.19 -28.15
CA ASP A 298 -31.35 -3.00 -29.37
C ASP A 298 -30.98 -2.07 -30.54
N ALA A 299 -29.79 -2.27 -31.12
CA ALA A 299 -29.27 -1.41 -32.18
C ALA A 299 -30.12 -1.41 -33.46
N LEU A 300 -30.89 -2.48 -33.73
CA LEU A 300 -31.72 -2.61 -34.92
C LEU A 300 -33.13 -2.07 -34.70
N LYS A 301 -33.69 -2.29 -33.50
CA LYS A 301 -35.05 -1.87 -33.15
C LYS A 301 -35.13 -0.49 -32.51
N ASN A 302 -33.99 0.08 -32.11
CA ASN A 302 -33.89 1.32 -31.35
C ASN A 302 -34.77 1.30 -30.08
N THR A 303 -34.87 0.13 -29.43
CA THR A 303 -35.66 -0.08 -28.21
C THR A 303 -34.75 -0.41 -27.04
N ARG A 304 -35.01 0.20 -25.88
CA ARG A 304 -34.29 -0.13 -24.64
C ARG A 304 -34.63 -1.54 -24.16
N LEU A 305 -33.61 -2.37 -24.02
CA LEU A 305 -33.70 -3.75 -23.52
C LEU A 305 -33.50 -3.83 -22.00
N ALA A 306 -32.62 -3.00 -21.45
CA ALA A 306 -32.34 -2.98 -20.02
C ALA A 306 -31.84 -1.61 -19.55
N GLU A 307 -32.08 -1.32 -18.29
CA GLU A 307 -31.59 -0.14 -17.60
C GLU A 307 -31.14 -0.56 -16.19
N VAL A 308 -29.89 -0.25 -15.82
CA VAL A 308 -29.35 -0.60 -14.50
C VAL A 308 -28.49 0.53 -13.95
N ILE A 309 -28.62 0.81 -12.65
CA ILE A 309 -27.84 1.82 -11.92
C ILE A 309 -26.79 1.10 -11.08
N PHE A 310 -25.50 1.45 -11.23
CA PHE A 310 -24.40 0.81 -10.50
C PHE A 310 -23.43 1.78 -9.81
N PRO A 311 -23.05 1.55 -8.55
CA PRO A 311 -23.70 0.63 -7.61
C PRO A 311 -25.15 1.07 -7.36
N PRO A 312 -26.06 0.13 -7.05
CA PRO A 312 -27.43 0.50 -6.68
C PRO A 312 -27.34 1.48 -5.51
N ASN A 313 -28.00 2.64 -5.63
CA ASN A 313 -28.20 3.50 -4.47
C ASN A 313 -28.82 2.63 -3.38
N CYS A 314 -28.22 2.58 -2.19
CA CYS A 314 -28.91 2.07 -1.01
C CYS A 314 -29.94 3.11 -0.55
#